data_AF-A0A537JCT9-F1
#
_entry.id   AF-A0A537JCT9-F1
#
_cell.length_a   1.000
_cell.length_b   1.000
_cell.length_c   1.000
_cell.angle_alpha   90.00
_cell.angle_beta   90.00
_cell.angle_gamma   90.00
#
_symmetry.space_group_name_H-M   'P 1'
#
loop_
_entity.id
_entity.type
_entity.pdbx_description
1 polymer ?
#
loop_
_entity_poly.entity_id
_entity_poly.type
_entity_poly.pdbx_seq_one_letter_code
_entity_poly.pdbx_strand_id
1 'polypeptide(L)'
;MSTESPLPSQSDRLLAALGYPICLVAFLILLTDVKKDPYMRHHGSLALFWSIGWLGLHFAWLVVARLPFLLWTLKLYPLLWPAWLGLSIYYAVQTYDGKTFSIPIVSDWARKYSRLL
;
A
#
# COMPACT_ATOMS: atom_id res chain seq x y z
N MET A 1 -6.64 34.34 3.32
CA MET A 1 -7.17 33.81 2.05
C MET A 1 -6.00 33.15 1.34
N SER A 2 -5.70 31.91 1.72
CA SER A 2 -4.53 31.18 1.21
C SER A 2 -4.91 30.54 -0.10
N THR A 3 -4.22 30.94 -1.16
CA THR A 3 -4.32 30.43 -2.51
C THR A 3 -3.95 28.94 -2.54
N GLU A 4 -4.93 28.04 -2.58
CA GLU A 4 -4.72 26.63 -2.86
C GLU A 4 -4.38 26.46 -4.35
N SER A 5 -3.09 26.30 -4.61
CA SER A 5 -2.51 25.88 -5.90
C SER A 5 -2.86 24.40 -6.17
N PRO A 6 -2.79 23.88 -7.41
CA PRO A 6 -3.37 22.60 -7.84
C PRO A 6 -2.59 21.34 -7.40
N LEU A 7 -1.87 21.41 -6.28
CA LEU A 7 -1.14 20.30 -5.67
C LEU A 7 -1.89 19.82 -4.42
N PRO A 8 -2.02 18.49 -4.20
CA PRO A 8 -2.72 17.95 -3.04
C PRO A 8 -2.10 18.47 -1.74
N SER A 9 -2.93 18.75 -0.75
CA SER A 9 -2.52 19.36 0.52
C SER A 9 -1.49 18.48 1.24
N GLN A 10 -0.66 19.07 2.12
CA GLN A 10 0.29 18.27 2.93
C GLN A 10 -0.44 17.21 3.77
N SER A 11 -1.65 17.51 4.23
CA SER A 11 -2.50 16.58 4.95
C SER A 11 -2.88 15.37 4.10
N ASP A 12 -3.20 15.58 2.83
CA ASP A 12 -3.54 14.50 1.89
C ASP A 12 -2.35 13.60 1.58
N ARG A 13 -1.16 14.19 1.43
CA ARG A 13 0.10 13.44 1.25
C ARG A 13 0.44 12.58 2.46
N LEU A 14 0.26 13.13 3.67
CA LEU A 14 0.47 12.41 4.91
C LEU A 14 -0.53 11.25 5.03
N LEU A 15 -1.81 11.51 4.74
CA LEU A 15 -2.88 10.52 4.82
C LEU A 15 -2.66 9.38 3.81
N ALA A 16 -2.21 9.69 2.59
CA ALA A 16 -1.79 8.71 1.59
C ALA A 16 -0.56 7.90 2.03
N ALA A 17 0.44 8.54 2.66
CA ALA A 17 1.62 7.86 3.18
C ALA A 17 1.28 6.90 4.33
N LEU A 18 0.35 7.26 5.21
CA LEU A 18 -0.14 6.40 6.29
C LEU A 18 -0.90 5.16 5.79
N GLY A 19 -1.44 5.20 4.56
CA GLY A 19 -2.10 4.04 3.95
C GLY A 19 -1.20 2.81 3.80
N TYR A 20 0.12 2.98 3.65
CA TYR A 20 1.07 1.88 3.45
C TYR A 20 1.33 1.05 4.70
N PRO A 21 1.70 1.65 5.86
CA PRO A 21 1.83 0.88 7.09
C PRO A 21 0.47 0.43 7.64
N ILE A 22 -0.60 1.20 7.38
CA ILE A 22 -1.94 0.92 7.90
C ILE A 22 -2.91 0.68 6.75
N CYS A 23 -3.09 -0.59 6.38
CA CYS A 23 -4.07 -1.04 5.38
C CYS A 23 -5.47 -0.41 5.58
N LEU A 24 -5.88 -0.24 6.84
CA LEU A 24 -7.18 0.33 7.20
C LEU A 24 -7.33 1.79 6.72
N VAL A 25 -6.24 2.57 6.72
CA VAL A 25 -6.22 3.94 6.18
C VAL A 25 -6.34 3.92 4.65
N ALA A 26 -5.68 2.98 3.96
CA ALA A 26 -5.83 2.82 2.51
C ALA A 26 -7.27 2.49 2.12
N PHE A 27 -7.93 1.61 2.89
CA PHE A 27 -9.34 1.28 2.71
C PHE A 27 -10.24 2.48 2.94
N LEU A 28 -9.97 3.28 3.98
CA LEU A 28 -10.71 4.51 4.28
C LEU A 28 -10.61 5.53 3.15
N ILE A 29 -9.41 5.73 2.56
CA ILE A 29 -9.20 6.64 1.41
C ILE A 29 -10.07 6.22 0.23
N LEU A 30 -10.17 4.92 -0.03
CA LEU A 30 -10.92 4.38 -1.16
C LEU A 30 -12.44 4.37 -0.92
N LEU A 31 -12.87 4.28 0.34
CA LEU A 31 -14.28 4.29 0.73
C LEU A 31 -14.83 5.72 0.90
N THR A 32 -13.96 6.68 1.23
CA THR A 32 -14.35 8.08 1.47
C THR A 32 -14.29 8.89 0.16
N ASP A 33 -14.99 10.02 0.16
CA ASP A 33 -15.05 10.98 -0.94
C ASP A 33 -13.66 11.56 -1.34
N VAL A 34 -12.66 11.39 -0.46
CA VAL A 34 -11.23 11.68 -0.68
C VAL A 34 -10.69 10.98 -1.95
N LYS A 35 -11.31 9.88 -2.41
CA LYS A 35 -10.99 9.20 -3.67
C LYS A 35 -11.23 10.05 -4.94
N LYS A 36 -11.95 11.17 -4.85
CA LYS A 36 -12.22 12.06 -5.98
C LYS A 36 -10.95 12.70 -6.53
N ASP A 37 -9.94 12.89 -5.67
CA ASP A 37 -8.63 13.34 -6.12
C ASP A 37 -7.88 12.16 -6.78
N PRO A 38 -7.43 12.30 -8.04
CA PRO A 38 -6.71 11.24 -8.76
C PRO A 38 -5.44 10.79 -8.03
N TYR A 39 -4.78 11.68 -7.27
CA TYR A 39 -3.60 11.33 -6.47
C TYR A 39 -3.95 10.38 -5.32
N MET A 40 -5.03 10.66 -4.59
CA MET A 40 -5.52 9.82 -3.49
C MET A 40 -6.07 8.50 -3.98
N ARG A 41 -6.75 8.48 -5.14
CA ARG A 41 -7.26 7.24 -5.73
C ARG A 41 -6.14 6.29 -6.13
N HIS A 42 -5.06 6.81 -6.71
CA HIS A 42 -3.89 6.02 -7.08
C HIS A 42 -3.15 5.48 -5.85
N HIS A 43 -2.84 6.32 -4.87
CA HIS A 43 -2.10 5.89 -3.68
C HIS A 43 -2.93 5.02 -2.74
N GLY A 44 -4.22 5.31 -2.56
CA GLY A 44 -5.15 4.47 -1.81
C GLY A 44 -5.26 3.06 -2.42
N SER A 45 -5.37 2.97 -3.75
CA SER A 45 -5.36 1.66 -4.43
C SER A 45 -4.02 0.94 -4.25
N LEU A 46 -2.89 1.64 -4.46
CA LEU A 46 -1.56 1.02 -4.37
C LEU A 46 -1.28 0.48 -2.95
N ALA A 47 -1.60 1.26 -1.91
CA ALA A 47 -1.43 0.87 -0.52
C ALA A 47 -2.35 -0.32 -0.14
N LEU A 48 -3.55 -0.37 -0.69
CA LEU A 48 -4.49 -1.47 -0.48
C LEU A 48 -3.99 -2.76 -1.17
N PHE A 49 -3.51 -2.67 -2.41
CA PHE A 49 -2.87 -3.81 -3.09
C PHE A 49 -1.58 -4.26 -2.39
N TRP A 50 -0.77 -3.34 -1.87
CA TRP A 50 0.42 -3.67 -1.07
C TRP A 50 0.07 -4.52 0.14
N SER A 51 -0.98 -4.12 0.85
CA SER A 51 -1.49 -4.82 2.02
C SER A 51 -2.10 -6.19 1.67
N ILE A 52 -2.87 -6.28 0.58
CA ILE A 52 -3.42 -7.55 0.08
C ILE A 52 -2.30 -8.50 -0.36
N GLY A 53 -1.28 -7.99 -1.06
CA GLY A 53 -0.12 -8.77 -1.48
C GLY A 53 0.64 -9.35 -0.29
N TRP A 54 0.83 -8.55 0.77
CA TRP A 54 1.40 -9.02 2.02
C TRP A 54 0.55 -10.08 2.70
N LEU A 55 -0.77 -9.87 2.80
CA LEU A 55 -1.70 -10.84 3.38
C LEU A 55 -1.67 -12.16 2.61
N GLY A 56 -1.66 -12.11 1.28
CA GLY A 56 -1.56 -13.28 0.41
C GLY A 56 -0.24 -14.03 0.60
N LEU A 57 0.89 -13.31 0.67
CA LEU A 57 2.20 -13.90 0.98
C LEU A 57 2.20 -14.58 2.35
N HIS A 58 1.53 -13.97 3.32
CA HIS A 58 1.37 -14.52 4.67
C HIS A 58 0.59 -15.84 4.68
N PHE A 59 -0.53 -15.89 3.98
CA PHE A 59 -1.32 -17.11 3.86
C PHE A 59 -0.58 -18.21 3.08
N ALA A 60 0.06 -17.86 1.96
CA ALA A 60 0.90 -18.80 1.22
C ALA A 60 2.01 -19.38 2.10
N TRP A 61 2.66 -18.52 2.89
CA TRP A 61 3.67 -18.94 3.86
C TRP A 61 3.13 -19.88 4.92
N LEU A 62 1.96 -19.59 5.51
CA LEU A 62 1.32 -20.47 6.50
C LEU A 62 1.04 -21.85 5.92
N VAL A 63 0.60 -21.95 4.67
CA VAL A 63 0.37 -23.21 3.97
C VAL A 63 1.69 -23.96 3.74
N VAL A 64 2.72 -23.26 3.27
CA VAL A 64 4.05 -23.83 3.01
C VAL A 64 4.73 -24.31 4.30
N ALA A 65 4.57 -23.56 5.40
CA ALA A 65 5.13 -23.90 6.71
C ALA A 65 4.47 -25.13 7.36
N ARG A 66 3.32 -25.61 6.86
CA ARG A 66 2.73 -26.89 7.27
C ARG A 66 3.50 -28.09 6.70
N LEU A 67 4.32 -27.89 5.66
CA LEU A 67 5.12 -28.98 5.09
C LEU A 67 6.32 -29.25 6.03
N PRO A 68 6.49 -30.48 6.53
CA PRO A 68 7.54 -30.81 7.50
C PRO A 68 8.96 -30.57 6.96
N PHE A 69 9.14 -30.59 5.62
CA PHE A 69 10.42 -30.32 4.97
C PHE A 69 10.82 -28.83 4.98
N LEU A 70 9.84 -27.91 5.07
CA LEU A 70 10.09 -26.45 5.02
C LEU A 70 10.03 -25.77 6.40
N LEU A 71 10.01 -26.51 7.50
CA LEU A 71 9.98 -25.93 8.86
C LEU A 71 11.17 -24.98 9.14
N TRP A 72 12.31 -25.14 8.46
CA TRP A 72 13.43 -24.18 8.58
C TRP A 72 13.07 -22.78 8.10
N THR A 73 12.14 -22.65 7.16
CA THR A 73 11.74 -21.36 6.61
C THR A 73 11.12 -20.48 7.71
N LEU A 74 10.46 -21.06 8.72
CA LEU A 74 9.90 -20.33 9.88
C LEU A 74 10.92 -19.41 10.58
N LYS A 75 12.23 -19.72 10.51
CA LYS A 75 13.28 -18.84 11.05
C LYS A 75 13.49 -17.55 10.25
N LEU A 76 13.09 -17.53 8.98
CA LEU A 76 13.14 -16.36 8.08
C LEU A 76 11.91 -15.47 8.23
N TYR A 77 10.81 -15.99 8.77
CA TYR A 77 9.59 -15.23 9.02
C TYR A 77 9.78 -13.98 9.91
N PRO A 78 10.52 -14.02 11.03
CA PRO A 78 10.81 -12.81 11.81
C PRO A 78 11.68 -11.79 11.04
N LEU A 79 12.29 -12.16 9.91
CA LEU A 79 13.00 -11.23 9.02
C LEU A 79 12.07 -10.65 7.94
N LEU A 80 11.06 -11.41 7.51
CA LEU A 80 10.04 -10.97 6.56
C LEU A 80 9.22 -9.78 7.11
N TRP A 81 8.86 -9.81 8.40
CA TRP A 81 8.11 -8.73 9.04
C TRP A 81 8.81 -7.35 9.01
N PRO A 82 10.06 -7.21 9.48
CA PRO A 82 10.79 -5.95 9.41
C PRO A 82 11.14 -5.56 7.96
N ALA A 83 11.36 -6.53 7.07
CA ALA A 83 11.53 -6.23 5.64
C ALA A 83 10.27 -5.59 5.06
N TRP A 84 9.09 -6.12 5.38
CA TRP A 84 7.81 -5.52 4.98
C TRP A 84 7.61 -4.14 5.58
N LEU A 85 7.86 -3.98 6.89
CA LEU A 85 7.72 -2.68 7.55
C LEU A 85 8.68 -1.64 6.95
N GLY A 86 9.93 -2.01 6.70
CA GLY A 86 10.93 -1.14 6.07
C GLY A 86 10.51 -0.73 4.66
N LEU A 87 9.95 -1.67 3.89
CA LEU A 87 9.48 -1.40 2.53
C LEU A 87 8.19 -0.56 2.52
N SER A 88 7.27 -0.78 3.46
CA SER A 88 6.09 0.07 3.70
C SER A 88 6.49 1.50 4.07
N ILE A 89 7.49 1.67 4.95
CA ILE A 89 8.03 3.00 5.29
C ILE A 89 8.70 3.64 4.07
N TYR A 90 9.48 2.89 3.30
CA TYR A 90 10.11 3.39 2.08
C TYR A 90 9.06 3.92 1.08
N TYR A 91 7.97 3.16 0.85
CA TYR A 91 6.88 3.64 -0.01
C TYR A 91 6.08 4.79 0.61
N ALA A 92 5.92 4.82 1.93
CA ALA A 92 5.28 5.94 2.63
C ALA A 92 6.08 7.23 2.46
N VAL A 93 7.41 7.19 2.65
CA VAL A 93 8.31 8.36 2.45
C VAL A 93 8.26 8.82 1.01
N GLN A 94 8.32 7.89 0.06
CA GLN A 94 8.22 8.20 -1.36
C GLN A 94 6.87 8.83 -1.75
N THR A 95 5.78 8.38 -1.13
CA THR A 95 4.45 8.98 -1.27
C THR A 95 4.38 10.35 -0.62
N TYR A 96 5.01 10.54 0.54
CA TYR A 96 5.06 11.82 1.24
C TYR A 96 5.81 12.91 0.43
N ASP A 97 6.90 12.52 -0.24
CA ASP A 97 7.62 13.37 -1.19
C ASP A 97 6.76 13.82 -2.38
N GLY A 98 5.59 13.20 -2.60
CA GLY A 98 4.68 13.50 -3.71
C GLY A 98 5.06 12.82 -5.02
N LYS A 99 6.00 11.87 -4.98
CA LYS A 99 6.41 11.11 -6.16
C LYS A 99 5.35 10.06 -6.45
N THR A 100 4.81 10.07 -7.66
CA THR A 100 3.82 9.09 -8.11
C THR A 100 4.53 7.80 -8.53
N PHE A 101 4.45 6.75 -7.73
CA PHE A 101 5.02 5.44 -8.07
C PHE A 101 4.00 4.57 -8.80
N SER A 102 4.38 4.04 -9.96
CA SER A 102 3.65 2.99 -10.65
C SER A 102 4.49 1.72 -10.62
N ILE A 103 4.13 0.78 -9.75
CA ILE A 103 4.70 -0.58 -9.79
C ILE A 103 3.98 -1.30 -10.94
N PRO A 104 4.63 -1.60 -12.09
CA PRO A 104 3.94 -1.97 -13.34
C PRO A 104 2.86 -3.05 -13.15
N ILE A 105 3.15 -4.08 -12.35
CA ILE A 105 2.21 -5.17 -12.06
C ILE A 105 1.03 -4.69 -11.19
N VAL A 106 1.26 -3.86 -10.17
CA VAL A 106 0.20 -3.41 -9.26
C VAL A 106 -0.59 -2.24 -9.84
N SER A 107 0.08 -1.34 -10.58
CA SER A 107 -0.54 -0.19 -11.22
C SER A 107 -1.47 -0.58 -12.36
N ASP A 108 -1.20 -1.68 -13.08
CA ASP A 108 -2.11 -2.15 -14.13
C ASP A 108 -3.38 -2.78 -13.56
N TRP A 109 -3.27 -3.53 -12.46
CA TRP A 109 -4.43 -4.03 -11.73
C TRP A 109 -5.23 -2.88 -11.09
N ALA A 110 -4.56 -1.90 -10.47
CA ALA A 110 -5.21 -0.72 -9.92
C ALA A 110 -5.90 0.14 -11.00
N ARG A 111 -5.30 0.32 -12.19
CA ARG A 111 -5.95 1.01 -13.32
C ARG A 111 -7.18 0.27 -13.82
N LYS A 112 -7.14 -1.06 -13.83
CA LYS A 112 -8.25 -1.90 -14.29
C LYS A 112 -9.44 -1.86 -13.34
N TYR A 113 -9.21 -1.88 -12.02
CA TYR A 113 -10.28 -1.86 -11.01
C TYR A 113 -10.76 -0.45 -10.64
N SER A 114 -9.92 0.59 -10.72
CA SER A 114 -10.36 1.99 -10.47
C SER A 114 -11.31 2.56 -11.54
N ARG A 115 -11.53 1.84 -12.65
CA ARG A 115 -12.51 2.20 -13.68
C ARG A 115 -13.88 1.53 -13.47
N LEU A 116 -13.99 0.61 -12.50
CA LEU A 116 -15.19 -0.16 -12.18
C LEU A 116 -15.82 0.23 -10.82
N LEU A 117 -15.20 1.15 -10.07
CA LEU A 117 -15.57 1.66 -8.73
C LEU A 117 -15.69 3.19 -8.73
#